data_AF-A0A7X6HX71-F1
#
_entry.id   AF-A0A7X6HX71-F1
#
_cell.length_a   1.000
_cell.length_b   1.000
_cell.length_c   1.000
_cell.angle_alpha   90.00
_cell.angle_beta   90.00
_cell.angle_gamma   90.00
#
_symmetry.space_group_name_H-M   'P 1'
#
loop_
_entity.id
_entity.type
_entity.pdbx_description
1 polymer ?
#
loop_
_entity_poly.entity_id
_entity_poly.type
_entity_poly.pdbx_seq_one_letter_code
_entity_poly.pdbx_strand_id
1 'polypeptide(L)'
;MTISLCKHSFSVLQPYSLFRPSPCIHCNLTHADREEELQQQKLALIHGTAHDGKCGHCGQTRRLYRWQPAEQPWHEVGVELPVSFLCIEGWNAAEEQQALEVNAIFVAATR
;
A
#
# COMPACT_ATOMS: atom_id res chain seq x y z
N MET A 1 4.57 -22.33 -0.33
CA MET A 1 4.65 -21.04 0.37
C MET A 1 4.75 -21.32 1.85
N THR A 2 5.87 -20.98 2.49
CA THR A 2 6.01 -21.03 3.95
C THR A 2 5.42 -19.76 4.53
N ILE A 3 4.24 -19.85 5.12
CA ILE A 3 3.64 -18.71 5.84
C ILE A 3 4.50 -18.46 7.07
N SER A 4 5.19 -17.32 7.13
CA SER A 4 5.93 -16.90 8.33
C SER A 4 4.93 -16.53 9.42
N LEU A 5 4.70 -17.46 10.36
CA LEU A 5 3.89 -17.22 11.56
C LEU A 5 4.64 -16.40 12.62
N CYS A 6 5.90 -16.02 12.33
CA CYS A 6 6.69 -15.23 13.24
C CYS A 6 6.12 -13.82 13.33
N LYS A 7 5.60 -13.44 14.51
CA LYS A 7 5.31 -12.04 14.82
C LYS A 7 6.64 -11.32 15.03
N HIS A 8 7.23 -10.85 13.93
CA HIS A 8 8.54 -10.23 13.94
C HIS A 8 8.63 -9.10 14.98
N SER A 9 9.62 -9.19 15.86
CA SER A 9 9.97 -8.15 16.82
C SER A 9 11.45 -7.80 16.64
N PHE A 10 11.70 -6.51 16.44
CA PHE A 10 13.01 -5.95 16.16
C PHE A 10 13.37 -4.93 17.25
N SER A 11 14.56 -5.02 17.83
CA SER A 11 15.01 -4.12 18.90
C SER A 11 15.83 -2.96 18.33
N VAL A 12 15.73 -1.80 18.97
CA VAL A 12 16.45 -0.57 18.60
C VAL A 12 17.43 -0.13 19.69
N LEU A 13 17.78 -1.04 20.60
CA LEU A 13 18.78 -0.81 21.65
C LEU A 13 20.19 -0.86 21.05
N GLN A 14 21.11 -0.07 21.62
CA GLN A 14 22.51 -0.02 21.18
C GLN A 14 23.12 -1.43 21.09
N PRO A 15 23.83 -1.79 20.00
CA PRO A 15 24.36 -0.92 18.94
C PRO A 15 23.40 -0.61 17.77
N TYR A 16 22.13 -1.02 17.87
CA TYR A 16 21.14 -0.83 16.81
C TYR A 16 20.46 0.54 16.89
N SER A 17 19.81 0.95 15.79
CA SER A 17 19.12 2.24 15.68
C SER A 17 17.76 2.09 15.02
N LEU A 18 16.96 3.15 15.03
CA LEU A 18 15.66 3.19 14.34
C LEU A 18 15.75 2.88 12.84
N PHE A 19 16.88 3.23 12.21
CA PHE A 19 17.10 3.01 10.77
C PHE A 19 17.79 1.68 10.45
N ARG A 20 18.38 1.04 11.46
CA ARG A 20 19.03 -0.27 11.37
C ARG A 20 18.73 -1.05 12.64
N PRO A 21 17.49 -1.53 12.80
CA PRO A 21 17.12 -2.30 13.97
C PRO A 21 17.84 -3.66 13.95
N SER A 22 17.83 -4.34 15.09
CA SER A 22 18.38 -5.70 15.20
C SER A 22 17.67 -6.66 14.25
N PRO A 23 18.26 -7.81 13.92
CA PRO A 23 17.49 -8.95 13.41
C PRO A 23 16.35 -9.33 14.36
N CYS A 24 15.37 -10.06 13.83
CA CYS A 24 14.21 -10.47 14.62
C CYS A 24 14.64 -11.37 15.79
N ILE A 25 14.15 -11.07 16.99
CA ILE A 25 14.48 -11.82 18.22
C ILE A 25 14.03 -13.30 18.20
N HIS A 26 13.12 -13.66 17.30
CA HIS A 26 12.53 -15.00 17.25
C HIS A 26 13.04 -15.85 16.09
N CYS A 27 13.17 -15.26 14.89
CA CYS A 27 13.55 -15.98 13.67
C CYS A 27 14.87 -15.50 13.06
N ASN A 28 15.52 -14.50 13.66
CA ASN A 28 16.78 -13.90 13.22
C ASN A 28 16.76 -13.30 11.80
N LEU A 29 15.57 -13.12 11.22
CA LEU A 29 15.35 -12.49 9.93
C LEU A 29 15.66 -11.00 10.03
N THR A 30 16.33 -10.41 9.03
CA THR A 30 16.67 -8.99 9.09
C THR A 30 15.46 -8.12 8.76
N HIS A 31 15.49 -6.85 9.19
CA HIS A 31 14.39 -5.94 8.85
C HIS A 31 14.21 -5.76 7.34
N ALA A 32 15.30 -5.74 6.58
CA ALA A 32 15.28 -5.65 5.12
C ALA A 32 14.60 -6.88 4.47
N ASP A 33 14.93 -8.09 4.93
CA ASP A 33 14.29 -9.32 4.44
C ASP A 33 12.78 -9.29 4.70
N ARG A 34 12.36 -8.77 5.86
CA ARG A 34 10.94 -8.65 6.22
C ARG A 34 10.22 -7.64 5.33
N GLU A 35 10.87 -6.52 5.02
CA GLU A 35 10.32 -5.52 4.09
C GLU A 35 10.17 -6.08 2.68
N GLU A 36 11.14 -6.86 2.21
CA GLU A 36 11.06 -7.55 0.93
C GLU A 36 9.90 -8.56 0.91
N GLU A 37 9.77 -9.39 1.94
CA GLU A 37 8.66 -10.36 2.05
C GLU A 37 7.30 -9.64 2.02
N LEU A 38 7.14 -8.55 2.79
CA LEU A 38 5.91 -7.77 2.77
C LEU A 38 5.62 -7.17 1.41
N GLN A 39 6.64 -6.68 0.70
CA GLN A 39 6.48 -6.16 -0.63
C GLN A 39 6.03 -7.26 -1.61
N GLN A 40 6.60 -8.46 -1.52
CA GLN A 40 6.17 -9.61 -2.31
C GLN A 40 4.73 -10.01 -2.00
N GLN A 41 4.34 -10.05 -0.72
CA GLN A 41 2.96 -10.35 -0.30
C GLN A 41 1.98 -9.29 -0.83
N LYS A 42 2.34 -8.00 -0.74
CA LYS A 42 1.55 -6.90 -1.31
C LYS A 42 1.36 -7.07 -2.82
N LEU A 43 2.43 -7.36 -3.56
CA LEU A 43 2.35 -7.59 -5.00
C LEU A 43 1.50 -8.82 -5.32
N ALA A 44 1.62 -9.90 -4.55
CA ALA A 44 0.79 -11.11 -4.72
C ALA A 44 -0.71 -10.80 -4.55
N LEU A 45 -1.09 -9.97 -3.58
CA LEU A 45 -2.47 -9.51 -3.40
C LEU A 45 -2.97 -8.67 -4.58
N ILE A 46 -2.13 -7.74 -5.07
CA ILE A 46 -2.46 -6.90 -6.23
C ILE A 46 -2.67 -7.76 -7.48
N HIS A 47 -1.76 -8.69 -7.76
CA HIS A 47 -1.85 -9.55 -8.93
C HIS A 47 -2.95 -10.61 -8.80
N GLY A 48 -3.18 -11.13 -7.59
CA GLY A 48 -4.21 -12.13 -7.31
C GLY A 48 -5.63 -11.59 -7.42
N THR A 49 -5.83 -10.30 -7.19
CA THR A 49 -7.13 -9.62 -7.38
C THR A 49 -7.32 -9.05 -8.79
N ALA A 50 -6.27 -9.08 -9.61
CA ALA A 50 -6.32 -8.54 -10.96
C ALA A 50 -7.10 -9.46 -11.90
N HIS A 51 -7.85 -8.88 -12.82
CA HIS A 51 -8.64 -9.60 -13.82
C HIS A 51 -8.75 -8.78 -15.10
N ASP A 52 -9.11 -9.41 -16.21
CA ASP A 52 -9.30 -8.69 -17.48
C ASP A 52 -10.71 -8.14 -17.57
N GLY A 53 -10.84 -6.89 -17.99
CA GLY A 53 -12.13 -6.20 -18.05
C GLY A 53 -12.03 -4.83 -18.67
N LYS A 54 -13.17 -4.12 -18.72
CA LYS A 54 -13.23 -2.76 -19.23
C LYS A 54 -12.79 -1.77 -18.14
N CYS A 55 -11.72 -1.03 -18.40
CA CYS A 55 -11.20 -0.05 -17.46
C CYS A 55 -12.21 1.08 -17.19
N GLY A 56 -12.44 1.41 -15.91
CA GLY A 56 -13.33 2.51 -15.52
C GLY A 56 -12.83 3.91 -15.89
N HIS A 57 -11.53 4.06 -16.17
CA HIS A 57 -10.92 5.33 -16.58
C HIS A 57 -10.89 5.51 -18.11
N CYS A 58 -10.22 4.60 -18.83
CA CYS A 58 -10.02 4.76 -20.29
C CYS A 58 -11.04 3.98 -21.14
N GLY A 59 -11.90 3.15 -20.54
CA GLY A 59 -12.90 2.37 -21.25
C GLY A 59 -12.35 1.23 -22.13
N GLN A 60 -11.04 1.00 -22.16
CA GLN A 60 -10.43 -0.09 -22.91
C GLN A 60 -10.44 -1.41 -22.13
N THR A 61 -10.53 -2.53 -22.85
CA THR A 61 -10.35 -3.85 -22.26
C THR A 61 -8.87 -4.09 -21.97
N ARG A 62 -8.51 -4.21 -20.69
CA ARG A 62 -7.13 -4.40 -20.21
C ARG A 62 -7.13 -5.24 -18.95
N ARG A 63 -5.94 -5.61 -18.47
CA ARG A 63 -5.75 -6.11 -17.11
C ARG A 63 -6.06 -4.99 -16.11
N LEU A 64 -7.01 -5.24 -15.23
CA LEU A 64 -7.47 -4.30 -14.21
C LEU A 64 -6.92 -4.66 -12.84
N TYR A 65 -6.63 -3.64 -12.06
CA TYR A 65 -6.15 -3.71 -10.68
C TYR A 65 -7.16 -3.03 -9.77
N ARG A 66 -7.32 -3.58 -8.57
CA ARG A 66 -8.14 -2.97 -7.53
C ARG A 66 -7.47 -1.68 -7.07
N TRP A 67 -8.18 -0.57 -7.17
CA TRP A 67 -7.80 0.73 -6.63
C TRP A 67 -8.82 1.15 -5.56
N GLN A 68 -8.32 1.70 -4.48
CA GLN A 68 -9.11 2.30 -3.42
C GLN A 68 -8.31 3.50 -2.90
N PRO A 69 -8.93 4.68 -2.75
CA PRO A 69 -8.21 5.85 -2.26
C PRO A 69 -7.69 5.60 -0.85
N ALA A 70 -6.49 6.12 -0.56
CA ALA A 70 -5.92 6.07 0.79
C ALA A 70 -6.84 6.77 1.81
N GLU A 71 -7.08 6.11 2.94
CA GLU A 71 -7.85 6.67 4.05
C GLU A 71 -7.22 7.98 4.56
N GLN A 72 -8.06 8.99 4.79
CA GLN A 72 -7.65 10.31 5.24
C GLN A 72 -8.19 10.58 6.65
N PRO A 73 -7.52 11.41 7.46
CA PRO A 73 -7.94 11.66 8.84
C PRO A 73 -9.35 12.25 9.01
N TRP A 74 -9.90 12.86 7.96
CA TRP A 74 -11.24 13.45 7.94
C TRP A 74 -12.32 12.50 7.45
N HIS A 75 -11.97 11.29 7.00
CA HIS A 75 -12.97 10.29 6.67
C HIS A 75 -13.62 9.75 7.95
N GLU A 76 -14.91 9.40 7.84
CA GLU A 76 -15.65 8.82 8.96
C GLU A 76 -15.10 7.41 9.27
N VAL A 77 -14.81 7.17 10.55
CA VAL A 77 -14.23 5.90 11.01
C VAL A 77 -15.20 4.76 10.72
N GLY A 78 -14.70 3.71 10.06
CA GLY A 78 -15.48 2.52 9.72
C GLY A 78 -16.29 2.64 8.43
N VAL A 79 -16.19 3.76 7.72
CA VAL A 79 -16.76 3.90 6.37
C VAL A 79 -15.76 3.40 5.33
N GLU A 80 -16.12 2.36 4.59
CA GLU A 80 -15.30 1.87 3.49
C GLU A 80 -15.39 2.81 2.29
N LEU A 81 -14.22 3.24 1.80
CA LEU A 81 -14.11 4.06 0.60
C LEU A 81 -14.41 3.25 -0.67
N PRO A 82 -14.96 3.88 -1.72
CA PRO A 82 -15.33 3.19 -2.94
C PRO A 82 -14.13 2.52 -3.60
N VAL A 83 -14.36 1.31 -4.10
CA VAL A 83 -13.36 0.51 -4.80
C VAL A 83 -13.61 0.60 -6.31
N SER A 84 -12.55 0.83 -7.07
CA SER A 84 -12.58 0.87 -8.53
C SER A 84 -11.62 -0.17 -9.13
N PHE A 85 -11.90 -0.60 -10.35
CA PHE A 85 -11.00 -1.47 -11.12
C PHE A 85 -10.45 -0.72 -12.32
N LEU A 86 -9.14 -0.48 -12.30
CA LEU A 86 -8.47 0.41 -13.24
C LEU A 86 -7.31 -0.32 -13.92
N CYS A 87 -7.07 -0.03 -15.20
CA CYS A 87 -5.79 -0.41 -15.81
C CYS A 87 -4.65 0.37 -15.16
N ILE A 88 -3.40 -0.05 -15.37
CA ILE A 88 -2.23 0.58 -14.73
C ILE A 88 -2.15 2.10 -14.96
N GLU A 89 -2.50 2.58 -16.16
CA GLU A 89 -2.53 4.01 -16.47
C GLU A 89 -3.62 4.74 -15.68
N GLY A 90 -4.82 4.17 -15.60
CA GLY A 90 -5.91 4.74 -14.83
C GLY A 90 -5.64 4.71 -13.33
N TRP A 91 -4.96 3.66 -12.84
CA TRP A 91 -4.53 3.54 -11.46
C TRP A 91 -3.54 4.66 -11.10
N ASN A 92 -2.51 4.88 -11.93
CA ASN A 92 -1.54 5.96 -11.71
C ASN A 92 -2.21 7.35 -11.75
N ALA A 93 -3.14 7.57 -12.68
CA ALA A 93 -3.88 8.83 -12.76
C ALA A 93 -4.75 9.07 -11.53
N ALA A 94 -5.39 8.02 -10.99
CA ALA A 94 -6.20 8.12 -9.78
C ALA A 94 -5.36 8.44 -8.53
N GLU A 95 -4.15 7.85 -8.40
CA GLU A 95 -3.20 8.20 -7.33
C GLU A 95 -2.74 9.66 -7.42
N GLU A 96 -2.38 10.12 -8.62
CA GLU A 96 -1.98 11.51 -8.83
C GLU A 96 -3.11 12.48 -8.50
N GLN A 97 -4.33 12.18 -8.95
CA GLN A 97 -5.50 12.99 -8.64
C GLN A 97 -5.75 13.04 -7.12
N GLN A 98 -5.69 11.90 -6.42
CA GLN A 98 -5.86 11.87 -4.97
C GLN A 98 -4.80 12.74 -4.27
N ALA A 99 -3.54 12.65 -4.67
CA ALA A 99 -2.47 13.45 -4.10
C ALA A 99 -2.71 14.96 -4.30
N LEU A 100 -3.23 15.35 -5.47
CA LEU A 100 -3.59 16.74 -5.76
C LEU A 100 -4.76 17.23 -4.90
N GLU A 101 -5.80 16.41 -4.73
CA GLU A 101 -6.97 16.72 -3.90
C GLU A 101 -6.57 16.93 -2.43
N VAL A 102 -5.75 16.01 -1.90
CA VAL A 102 -5.21 16.11 -0.53
C VAL A 102 -4.39 17.40 -0.36
N ASN A 103 -3.48 17.69 -1.30
CA ASN A 103 -2.67 18.91 -1.25
C ASN A 103 -3.53 20.18 -1.34
N ALA A 104 -4.57 20.19 -2.17
CA ALA A 104 -5.47 21.33 -2.29
C ALA A 104 -6.20 21.65 -0.98
N ILE A 105 -6.62 20.62 -0.23
CA ILE A 105 -7.23 20.78 1.11
C ILE A 105 -6.25 21.43 2.07
N PHE A 106 -4.99 20.96 2.11
CA PHE A 106 -3.97 21.54 2.99
C PHE A 106 -3.67 23.01 2.63
N VAL A 107 -3.54 23.34 1.34
CA VAL A 107 -3.31 24.72 0.91
C VAL A 107 -4.49 25.63 1.29
N ALA A 108 -5.73 25.16 1.12
CA ALA A 108 -6.92 25.91 1.51
C ALA A 108 -6.99 26.17 3.03
N ALA A 109 -6.57 25.21 3.85
CA ALA A 109 -6.54 25.34 5.31
C ALA A 109 -5.46 26.31 5.83
N THR A 110 -4.45 26.64 5.01
CA THR A 110 -3.36 27.58 5.38
C THR A 110 -3.60 29.03 4.96
N ARG A 111 -4.74 29.34 4.34
CA ARG A 111 -5.16 30.71 3.99
C ARG A 111 -6.16 31.25 5.00
#